data_AF-A0A9P4IAX4-F1
#
_entry.id   AF-A0A9P4IAX4-F1
#
_cell.length_a   1.000
_cell.length_b   1.000
_cell.length_c   1.000
_cell.angle_alpha   90.00
_cell.angle_beta   90.00
_cell.angle_gamma   90.00
#
_symmetry.space_group_name_H-M   'P 1'
#
loop_
_entity.id
_entity.type
_entity.pdbx_description
1 polymer ?
#
loop_
_entity_poly.entity_id
_entity_poly.type
_entity_poly.pdbx_seq_one_letter_code
_entity_poly.pdbx_strand_id
1 'polypeptide(L)'
;MEIDDDARDFVLRDPIVKDLDWNGRDIRNCFQTAVTLAEYDANQKHAAKINLKRDHFEQVVEMSNAFSKYLKEARGGRDEAVWAQEHYLRADDYDEEAQSTPRTRGTYSRRRG
;
A
#
# COMPACT_ATOMS: atom_id res chain seq x y z
N MET A 1 -17.56 -9.71 11.63
CA MET A 1 -16.37 -10.34 11.03
C MET A 1 -15.56 -10.96 12.14
N GLU A 2 -15.17 -12.21 12.00
CA GLU A 2 -14.31 -12.93 12.94
C GLU A 2 -12.98 -13.23 12.23
N ILE A 3 -11.88 -13.28 13.00
CA ILE A 3 -10.55 -13.62 12.47
C ILE A 3 -10.15 -14.94 13.11
N ASP A 4 -9.75 -15.89 12.27
CA ASP A 4 -9.30 -17.20 12.73
C ASP A 4 -7.96 -17.10 13.46
N ASP A 5 -7.76 -17.91 14.50
CA ASP A 5 -6.50 -17.85 15.27
C ASP A 5 -5.31 -18.34 14.44
N ASP A 6 -5.54 -19.29 13.53
CA ASP A 6 -4.53 -19.73 12.55
C ASP A 6 -4.17 -18.62 11.55
N ALA A 7 -5.15 -17.78 11.16
CA ALA A 7 -4.89 -16.62 10.31
C ALA A 7 -4.00 -15.58 11.03
N ARG A 8 -4.21 -15.38 12.33
CA ARG A 8 -3.35 -14.51 13.15
C ARG A 8 -1.94 -15.08 13.28
N ASP A 9 -1.83 -16.38 13.53
CA ASP A 9 -0.53 -17.04 13.66
C ASP A 9 0.27 -16.94 12.36
N PHE A 10 -0.38 -17.21 11.22
CA PHE A 10 0.20 -17.10 9.90
C PHE A 10 0.78 -15.69 9.64
N VAL A 11 -0.03 -14.64 9.79
CA VAL A 11 0.41 -13.27 9.46
C VAL A 11 1.52 -12.77 10.41
N LEU A 12 1.55 -13.24 11.66
CA LEU A 12 2.53 -12.76 12.65
C LEU A 12 3.81 -13.61 12.70
N ARG A 13 3.73 -14.90 12.38
CA ARG A 13 4.80 -15.85 12.66
C ARG A 13 5.40 -16.49 11.43
N ASP A 14 4.63 -16.65 10.36
CA ASP A 14 5.07 -17.38 9.18
C ASP A 14 6.27 -16.68 8.51
N PRO A 15 7.38 -17.42 8.24
CA PRO A 15 8.55 -16.87 7.58
C PRO A 15 8.23 -16.21 6.24
N ILE A 16 7.29 -16.76 5.46
CA ILE A 16 6.98 -16.21 4.13
C ILE A 16 6.43 -14.78 4.21
N VAL A 17 5.65 -14.50 5.27
CA VAL A 17 5.08 -13.16 5.51
C VAL A 17 6.15 -12.21 6.05
N LYS A 18 7.06 -12.71 6.89
CA LYS A 18 8.16 -11.93 7.45
C LYS A 18 9.23 -11.56 6.43
N ASP A 19 9.43 -12.40 5.42
CA ASP A 19 10.39 -12.16 4.35
C ASP A 19 9.88 -11.09 3.35
N LEU A 20 8.60 -10.73 3.42
CA LEU A 20 8.05 -9.64 2.62
C LEU A 20 8.35 -8.29 3.29
N ASP A 21 9.10 -7.43 2.58
CA ASP A 21 9.42 -6.06 3.01
C ASP A 21 8.24 -5.11 2.77
N TRP A 22 7.12 -5.37 3.46
CA TRP A 22 5.88 -4.60 3.29
C TRP A 22 5.99 -3.21 3.90
N ASN A 23 5.71 -2.18 3.09
CA ASN A 23 5.50 -0.84 3.62
C ASN A 23 4.06 -0.66 4.14
N GLY A 24 3.78 0.47 4.80
CA GLY A 24 2.45 0.72 5.38
C GLY A 24 1.29 0.71 4.38
N ARG A 25 1.53 0.99 3.08
CA ARG A 25 0.53 0.86 2.03
C ARG A 25 0.31 -0.60 1.65
N ASP A 26 1.38 -1.39 1.55
CA ASP A 26 1.29 -2.80 1.19
C ASP A 26 0.52 -3.59 2.24
N ILE A 27 0.78 -3.33 3.53
CA ILE A 27 0.03 -3.93 4.64
C ILE A 27 -1.46 -3.62 4.49
N ARG A 28 -1.82 -2.36 4.24
CA ARG A 28 -3.23 -1.97 4.06
C ARG A 28 -3.84 -2.68 2.86
N ASN A 29 -3.17 -2.65 1.71
CA ASN A 29 -3.67 -3.25 0.48
C ASN A 29 -3.87 -4.77 0.65
N CYS A 30 -2.90 -5.44 1.25
CA CYS A 30 -2.97 -6.88 1.53
C CYS A 30 -4.20 -7.22 2.38
N PHE A 31 -4.39 -6.51 3.50
CA PHE A 31 -5.52 -6.77 4.39
C PHE A 31 -6.86 -6.43 3.73
N GLN A 32 -6.94 -5.37 2.93
CA GLN A 32 -8.15 -5.05 2.17
C GLN A 32 -8.50 -6.17 1.20
N THR A 33 -7.54 -6.68 0.43
CA THR A 33 -7.78 -7.81 -0.48
C THR A 33 -8.19 -9.06 0.29
N ALA A 34 -7.54 -9.40 1.41
CA ALA A 34 -7.91 -10.55 2.23
C ALA A 34 -9.34 -10.45 2.79
N VAL A 35 -9.76 -9.25 3.23
CA VAL A 35 -11.14 -8.99 3.68
C VAL A 35 -12.12 -9.14 2.52
N THR A 36 -11.81 -8.60 1.34
CA THR A 36 -12.66 -8.77 0.14
C THR A 36 -12.80 -10.24 -0.25
N LEU A 37 -11.73 -11.03 -0.17
CA LEU A 37 -11.79 -12.48 -0.41
C LEU A 37 -12.69 -13.18 0.62
N ALA A 38 -12.61 -12.80 1.90
CA ALA A 38 -13.46 -13.36 2.94
C ALA A 38 -14.95 -12.99 2.76
N GLU A 39 -15.23 -11.75 2.37
CA GLU A 39 -16.59 -11.29 2.05
C GLU A 39 -17.15 -12.05 0.85
N TYR A 40 -16.34 -12.22 -0.20
CA TYR A 40 -16.69 -13.01 -1.36
C TYR A 40 -16.99 -14.47 -1.01
N ASP A 41 -16.12 -15.12 -0.24
CA ASP A 41 -16.30 -16.51 0.18
C ASP A 41 -17.56 -16.71 1.05
N ALA A 42 -17.80 -15.79 1.99
CA ALA A 42 -19.00 -15.79 2.82
C ALA A 42 -20.28 -15.63 1.97
N ASN A 43 -20.26 -14.72 0.99
CA ASN A 43 -21.39 -14.51 0.09
C ASN A 43 -21.68 -15.75 -0.77
N GLN A 44 -20.65 -16.36 -1.35
CA GLN A 44 -20.76 -17.58 -2.16
C GLN A 44 -21.29 -18.77 -1.37
N LYS A 45 -20.98 -18.84 -0.08
CA LYS A 45 -21.45 -19.90 0.84
C LYS A 45 -22.78 -19.57 1.53
N HIS A 46 -23.38 -18.41 1.24
CA HIS A 46 -24.54 -17.86 1.97
C HIS A 46 -24.34 -17.87 3.49
N ALA A 47 -23.12 -17.62 3.95
CA ALA A 47 -22.76 -17.64 5.35
C ALA A 47 -23.28 -16.37 6.05
N ALA A 48 -23.85 -16.54 7.25
CA ALA A 48 -24.34 -15.43 8.05
C ALA A 48 -23.22 -14.55 8.64
N LYS A 49 -21.98 -15.06 8.67
CA LYS A 49 -20.81 -14.37 9.22
C LYS A 49 -19.63 -14.46 8.25
N ILE A 50 -18.87 -13.38 8.18
CA ILE A 50 -17.60 -13.29 7.45
C ILE A 50 -16.48 -13.75 8.40
N ASN A 51 -15.75 -14.78 7.98
CA ASN A 51 -14.61 -15.33 8.71
C ASN A 51 -13.33 -15.13 7.89
N LEU A 52 -12.39 -14.37 8.45
CA LEU A 52 -11.09 -14.12 7.85
C LEU A 52 -10.15 -15.28 8.21
N LYS A 53 -9.88 -16.14 7.22
CA LYS A 53 -9.10 -17.36 7.36
C LYS A 53 -7.68 -17.21 6.81
N ARG A 54 -6.82 -18.14 7.18
CA ARG A 54 -5.45 -18.27 6.67
C ARG A 54 -5.41 -18.29 5.13
N ASP A 55 -6.27 -19.08 4.49
CA ASP A 55 -6.33 -19.23 3.03
C ASP A 55 -6.47 -17.87 2.29
N HIS A 56 -7.19 -16.91 2.88
CA HIS A 56 -7.36 -15.59 2.27
C HIS A 56 -6.05 -14.79 2.29
N PHE A 57 -5.26 -14.93 3.36
CA PHE A 57 -3.94 -14.29 3.45
C PHE A 57 -2.91 -15.00 2.60
N GLU A 58 -2.91 -16.34 2.55
CA GLU A 58 -2.01 -17.12 1.68
C GLU A 58 -2.16 -16.71 0.22
N GLN A 59 -3.39 -16.62 -0.30
CA GLN A 59 -3.63 -16.17 -1.67
C GLN A 59 -3.04 -14.78 -1.96
N VAL A 60 -3.17 -13.85 -1.00
CA VAL A 60 -2.67 -12.48 -1.17
C VAL A 60 -1.14 -12.44 -1.10
N VAL A 61 -0.55 -13.16 -0.15
CA VAL A 61 0.90 -13.28 0.05
C VAL A 61 1.56 -13.91 -1.17
N GLU A 62 1.01 -15.00 -1.70
CA GLU A 62 1.50 -15.66 -2.91
C GLU A 62 1.44 -14.72 -4.13
N MET A 63 0.30 -14.05 -4.32
CA MET A 63 0.13 -13.05 -5.38
C MET A 63 1.13 -11.90 -5.24
N SER A 64 1.30 -11.36 -4.03
CA SER A 64 2.24 -10.27 -3.75
C SER A 64 3.68 -10.70 -4.02
N ASN A 65 4.09 -11.90 -3.62
CA ASN A 65 5.43 -12.42 -3.87
C ASN A 65 5.70 -12.59 -5.38
N ALA A 66 4.75 -13.18 -6.10
CA ALA A 66 4.85 -13.33 -7.56
C ALA A 66 4.94 -11.97 -8.27
N PHE A 67 4.13 -11.00 -7.82
CA PHE A 67 4.13 -9.65 -8.38
C PHE A 67 5.44 -8.90 -8.10
N SER A 68 5.96 -8.96 -6.87
CA SER A 68 7.24 -8.36 -6.50
C SER A 68 8.40 -8.94 -7.31
N LYS A 69 8.42 -10.28 -7.48
CA LYS A 69 9.41 -10.95 -8.34
C LYS A 69 9.33 -10.47 -9.78
N TYR A 70 8.11 -10.42 -10.34
CA TYR A 70 7.90 -9.91 -11.69
C TYR A 70 8.36 -8.46 -11.85
N LEU A 71 8.02 -7.57 -10.92
CA LEU A 71 8.47 -6.17 -10.98
C LEU A 71 9.99 -6.06 -10.92
N LYS A 72 10.64 -6.86 -10.08
CA LYS A 72 12.11 -6.87 -10.00
C LYS A 72 12.73 -7.32 -11.32
N GLU A 73 12.21 -8.38 -11.93
CA GLU A 73 12.67 -8.86 -13.25
C GLU A 73 12.43 -7.81 -14.34
N ALA A 74 11.23 -7.23 -14.41
CA ALA A 74 10.85 -6.21 -15.39
C ALA A 74 11.69 -4.91 -15.26
N ARG A 75 12.17 -4.59 -14.05
CA ARG A 75 13.03 -3.43 -13.77
C ARG A 75 14.53 -3.74 -13.87
N GLY A 76 14.90 -4.89 -14.41
CA GLY A 76 16.30 -5.28 -14.59
C GLY A 76 17.03 -5.58 -13.28
N GLY A 77 16.32 -6.12 -12.28
CA GLY A 77 16.85 -6.50 -10.98
C GLY A 77 16.89 -5.37 -9.95
N ARG A 78 16.43 -4.17 -10.30
CA ARG A 78 16.45 -2.99 -9.41
C ARG A 78 15.27 -2.99 -8.45
N ASP A 79 15.54 -2.57 -7.22
CA ASP A 79 14.48 -2.35 -6.24
C ASP A 79 13.68 -1.08 -6.56
N GLU A 80 12.48 -0.96 -6.01
CA GLU A 80 11.52 0.09 -6.37
C GLU A 80 12.08 1.51 -6.20
N ALA A 81 12.76 1.77 -5.09
CA ALA A 81 13.31 3.10 -4.79
C ALA A 81 14.35 3.53 -5.84
N VAL A 82 15.25 2.63 -6.22
CA VAL A 82 16.30 2.87 -7.22
C VAL A 82 15.65 3.13 -8.59
N TRP A 83 14.70 2.28 -8.98
CA TRP A 83 14.01 2.44 -10.25
C TRP A 83 13.22 3.75 -10.32
N ALA A 84 12.50 4.12 -9.26
CA ALA A 84 11.73 5.36 -9.22
C ALA A 84 12.63 6.61 -9.29
N GLN A 85 13.80 6.56 -8.66
CA GLN A 85 14.80 7.64 -8.74
C GLN A 85 15.37 7.78 -10.16
N GLU A 86 15.83 6.69 -10.78
CA GLU A 86 16.40 6.70 -12.14
C GLU A 86 15.42 7.22 -13.19
N HIS A 87 14.12 6.98 -12.99
CA HIS A 87 13.07 7.40 -13.91
C HIS A 87 12.44 8.75 -13.54
N TYR A 88 13.00 9.50 -12.59
CA TYR A 88 12.48 10.79 -12.11
C TYR A 88 11.00 10.73 -11.70
N LEU A 89 10.56 9.58 -11.16
CA LEU A 89 9.20 9.36 -10.69
C LEU A 89 9.00 9.80 -9.23
N ARG A 90 10.07 10.25 -8.59
CA ARG A 90 10.05 10.86 -7.26
C ARG A 90 10.39 12.33 -7.35
N ALA A 91 9.61 13.15 -6.66
CA ALA A 91 9.87 14.57 -6.50
C ALA A 91 10.67 14.80 -5.19
N ASP A 92 11.74 14.04 -4.99
CA ASP A 92 12.55 14.10 -3.76
C ASP A 92 13.23 15.48 -3.60
N ASP A 93 13.51 16.17 -4.71
CA ASP A 93 14.05 17.53 -4.76
C ASP A 93 12.94 18.62 -4.76
N TYR A 94 11.69 18.28 -4.42
CA TYR A 94 10.60 19.25 -4.37
C TYR A 94 10.74 20.18 -3.17
N ASP A 95 11.12 21.42 -3.44
CA ASP A 95 11.17 22.50 -2.46
C ASP A 95 9.94 23.41 -2.60
N GLU A 96 9.03 23.30 -1.62
CA GLU A 96 7.78 24.06 -1.54
C GLU A 96 8.05 25.57 -1.26
N GLU A 97 9.18 25.89 -0.63
CA GLU A 97 9.59 27.28 -0.33
C GLU A 97 10.13 27.99 -1.58
N ALA A 98 10.81 27.27 -2.47
CA ALA A 98 11.35 27.81 -3.72
C ALA A 98 10.27 28.29 -4.71
N GLN A 99 9.03 27.78 -4.61
CA GLN A 99 7.90 28.18 -5.46
C GLN A 99 7.03 29.30 -4.87
N SER A 100 7.30 29.71 -3.62
CA SER A 100 6.66 30.88 -3.01
C SER A 100 7.19 32.17 -3.61
N THR A 101 6.75 32.46 -4.85
CA THR A 101 6.88 33.80 -5.43
C THR A 101 6.38 34.85 -4.41
N PRO A 102 7.06 36.01 -4.27
CA PRO A 102 6.67 37.00 -3.29
C PRO A 102 5.24 37.43 -3.61
N ARG A 103 4.29 37.07 -2.73
CA ARG A 103 2.95 37.65 -2.71
C ARG A 103 3.15 39.17 -2.70
N THR A 104 2.95 39.81 -3.85
CA THR A 104 2.91 41.27 -3.96
C THR A 104 1.89 41.73 -2.93
N ARG A 105 2.40 42.23 -1.80
CA ARG A 105 1.60 42.72 -0.69
C ARG A 105 0.85 43.92 -1.25
N GLY A 106 -0.40 43.70 -1.63
CA GLY A 106 -1.25 44.71 -2.25
C GLY A 106 -1.24 45.98 -1.40
N THR A 107 -0.67 47.06 -1.96
CA THR A 107 -0.86 48.39 -1.42
C THR A 107 -2.26 48.85 -1.80
N TYR A 108 -3.26 48.42 -1.04
CA TYR A 108 -4.57 49.07 -1.04
C TYR A 108 -4.40 50.41 -0.33
N SER A 109 -4.09 51.46 -1.10
CA SER A 109 -4.19 52.84 -0.67
C SER A 109 -5.65 53.12 -0.27
N ARG A 110 -5.92 53.14 1.03
CA ARG A 110 -7.16 53.69 1.58
C ARG A 110 -7.21 55.19 1.24
N ARG A 111 -7.91 55.56 0.17
CA ARG A 111 -8.44 56.92 0.02
C ARG A 111 -9.52 57.13 1.08
N ARG A 112 -9.20 57.95 2.07
CA ARG A 112 -10.16 58.64 2.94
C ARG A 112 -10.39 60.03 2.36
N GLY A 113 -11.64 60.49 2.38
CA GLY A 113 -12.04 61.91 2.29
C GLY A 113 -12.22 62.40 0.87
#